data_AF-A0A9D6RK69-F1
#
_entry.id   AF-A0A9D6RK69-F1
#
_cell.length_a   1.000
_cell.length_b   1.000
_cell.length_c   1.000
_cell.angle_alpha   90.00
_cell.angle_beta   90.00
_cell.angle_gamma   90.00
#
_symmetry.space_group_name_H-M   'P 1'
#
loop_
_entity.id
_entity.type
_entity.pdbx_description
1 polymer ?
#
loop_
_entity_poly.entity_id
_entity_poly.type
_entity_poly.pdbx_seq_one_letter_code
_entity_poly.pdbx_strand_id
1 'polypeptide(L)'
;MEESFKSSFTKTAYDRLPASVRRLGKNAQTACIHLRLRKSPEAIAEEMGIRHDESALLVSEVRRALISSGNYDMIADPVFVPLDGEDGMEPASNEPAMEDKIMAEKFLSALAKALGELPALDGRLLRLFFEGKMTAKEIAAFLKKAGFDDAPKKETDVFQHVDKALKRVLDSVTHATPIGRGTLTVRGLREILSQTGAGEAVI
;
A
#
# COMPACT_ATOMS: atom_id res chain seq x y z
N MET A 1 7.56 43.45 1.34
CA MET A 1 8.79 42.67 1.22
C MET A 1 8.38 41.30 0.70
N GLU A 2 8.46 41.10 -0.61
CA GLU A 2 8.23 39.81 -1.25
C GLU A 2 9.56 39.05 -1.25
N GLU A 3 9.71 38.12 -0.31
CA GLU A 3 10.82 37.18 -0.37
C GLU A 3 10.48 36.10 -1.41
N SER A 4 11.05 36.29 -2.59
CA SER A 4 11.11 35.32 -3.67
C SER A 4 11.92 34.09 -3.20
N PHE A 5 11.24 33.10 -2.63
CA PHE A 5 11.81 31.80 -2.32
C PHE A 5 12.29 31.10 -3.61
N LYS A 6 13.61 30.97 -3.76
CA LYS A 6 14.28 30.17 -4.80
C LYS A 6 14.27 28.69 -4.38
N SER A 7 13.23 27.94 -4.73
CA SER A 7 13.42 26.51 -5.01
C SER A 7 13.75 26.38 -6.49
N SER A 8 15.01 26.16 -6.81
CA SER A 8 15.50 26.15 -8.19
C SER A 8 15.35 24.78 -8.83
N PHE A 9 14.11 24.26 -8.91
CA PHE A 9 13.85 23.16 -9.84
C PHE A 9 13.88 23.71 -11.27
N THR A 10 14.43 22.93 -12.19
CA THR A 10 14.51 23.32 -13.61
C THR A 10 13.10 23.53 -14.16
N LYS A 11 12.95 24.43 -15.14
CA LYS A 11 11.68 24.67 -15.83
C LYS A 11 11.06 23.36 -16.37
N THR A 12 11.93 22.46 -16.83
CA THR A 12 11.59 21.11 -17.28
C THR A 12 10.88 20.26 -16.22
N ALA A 13 11.26 20.37 -14.94
CA ALA A 13 10.61 19.64 -13.85
C ALA A 13 9.15 20.06 -13.66
N TYR A 14 8.87 21.37 -13.77
CA TYR A 14 7.52 21.93 -13.69
C TYR A 14 6.69 21.60 -14.94
N ASP A 15 7.28 21.63 -16.13
CA ASP A 15 6.59 21.33 -17.39
C ASP A 15 6.11 19.86 -17.46
N ARG A 16 6.82 18.94 -16.78
CA ARG A 16 6.48 17.51 -16.68
C ARG A 16 5.46 17.18 -15.58
N LEU A 17 4.93 18.18 -14.86
CA LEU A 17 3.83 17.94 -13.92
C LEU A 17 2.53 17.62 -14.67
N PRO A 18 1.66 16.76 -14.14
CA PRO A 18 0.36 16.51 -14.74
C PRO A 18 -0.48 17.79 -14.71
N ALA A 19 -1.39 17.92 -15.67
CA ALA A 19 -2.22 19.11 -15.80
C ALA A 19 -3.05 19.39 -14.52
N SER A 20 -3.41 18.34 -13.77
CA SER A 20 -4.10 18.42 -12.48
C SER A 20 -3.28 19.16 -11.41
N VAL A 21 -1.97 18.94 -11.36
CA VAL A 21 -1.07 19.61 -10.42
C VAL A 21 -0.65 20.99 -10.92
N ARG A 22 -0.48 21.18 -12.24
CA ARG A 22 -0.16 22.50 -12.83
C ARG A 22 -1.25 23.56 -12.58
N ARG A 23 -2.49 23.12 -12.33
CA ARG A 23 -3.61 24.01 -11.95
C ARG A 23 -3.58 24.43 -10.48
N LEU A 24 -2.78 23.78 -9.64
CA LEU A 24 -2.59 24.15 -8.24
C LEU A 24 -1.59 25.30 -8.10
N GLY A 25 -1.51 25.89 -6.91
CA GLY A 25 -0.53 26.94 -6.59
C GLY A 25 0.92 26.46 -6.69
N LYS A 26 1.87 27.39 -6.87
CA LYS A 26 3.30 27.09 -6.99
C LYS A 26 3.84 26.23 -5.84
N ASN A 27 3.37 26.45 -4.61
CA ASN A 27 3.79 25.66 -3.45
C ASN A 27 3.37 24.19 -3.57
N ALA A 28 2.15 23.92 -4.05
CA ALA A 28 1.69 22.56 -4.31
C ALA A 28 2.44 21.90 -5.49
N GLN A 29 2.79 22.68 -6.52
CA GLN A 29 3.61 22.18 -7.63
C GLN A 29 5.01 21.79 -7.15
N THR A 30 5.65 22.63 -6.35
CA THR A 30 6.96 22.36 -5.74
C THR A 30 6.88 21.15 -4.80
N ALA A 31 5.87 21.08 -3.93
CA ALA A 31 5.62 19.92 -3.08
C ALA A 31 5.43 18.63 -3.89
N CYS A 32 4.77 18.68 -5.05
CA CYS A 32 4.66 17.53 -5.94
C CYS A 32 6.02 17.07 -6.48
N ILE A 33 6.91 18.00 -6.84
CA ILE A 33 8.27 17.65 -7.26
C ILE A 33 9.04 16.99 -6.10
N HIS A 34 8.98 17.53 -4.88
CA HIS A 34 9.62 16.89 -3.72
C HIS A 34 9.00 15.52 -3.38
N LEU A 35 7.69 15.34 -3.55
CA LEU A 35 7.03 14.04 -3.38
C LEU A 35 7.51 13.03 -4.42
N ARG A 36 7.75 13.45 -5.67
CA ARG A 36 8.36 12.60 -6.70
C ARG A 36 9.81 12.23 -6.38
N LEU A 37 10.50 13.10 -5.64
CA LEU A 37 11.82 12.84 -5.04
C LEU A 37 11.73 12.04 -3.71
N ARG A 38 10.54 11.51 -3.37
CA ARG A 38 10.26 10.69 -2.18
C ARG A 38 10.55 11.36 -0.84
N LYS A 39 10.47 12.69 -0.77
CA LYS A 39 10.66 13.43 0.49
C LYS A 39 9.41 13.33 1.38
N SER A 40 9.63 13.23 2.70
CA SER A 40 8.53 13.23 3.66
C SER A 40 7.92 14.64 3.80
N PRO A 41 6.69 14.78 4.30
CA PRO A 41 6.10 16.09 4.58
C PRO A 41 6.97 16.96 5.50
N GLU A 42 7.70 16.36 6.44
CA GLU A 42 8.61 17.05 7.34
C GLU A 42 9.82 17.61 6.57
N ALA A 43 10.47 16.79 5.75
CA ALA A 43 11.58 17.23 4.90
C ALA A 43 11.12 18.29 3.88
N ILE A 44 9.90 18.18 3.34
CA ILE A 44 9.29 19.20 2.47
C ILE A 44 9.10 20.51 3.24
N ALA A 45 8.66 20.45 4.51
CA ALA A 45 8.47 21.63 5.33
C ALA A 45 9.80 22.37 5.56
N GLU A 46 10.85 21.62 5.89
CA GLU A 46 12.21 22.14 6.08
C GLU A 46 12.76 22.76 4.79
N GLU A 47 12.63 22.07 3.66
CA GLU A 47 13.16 22.55 2.37
C GLU A 47 12.39 23.73 1.79
N MET A 48 11.08 23.80 2.05
CA MET A 48 10.24 24.91 1.61
C MET A 48 10.20 26.05 2.63
N GLY A 49 10.79 25.89 3.82
CA GLY A 49 10.75 26.88 4.90
C GLY A 49 9.33 27.15 5.42
N ILE A 50 8.44 26.16 5.34
CA ILE A 50 7.05 26.26 5.78
C ILE A 50 6.82 25.45 7.06
N ARG A 51 5.67 25.66 7.69
CA ARG A 51 5.30 24.89 8.88
C ARG A 51 4.89 23.46 8.49
N HIS A 52 5.12 22.50 9.40
CA HIS A 52 4.81 21.08 9.16
C HIS A 52 3.31 20.84 8.86
N ASP A 53 2.41 21.57 9.52
CA ASP A 53 0.96 21.51 9.28
C ASP A 53 0.61 21.98 7.85
N GLU A 54 1.25 23.05 7.39
CA GLU A 54 1.08 23.59 6.04
C GLU A 54 1.63 22.64 4.97
N SER A 55 2.79 22.02 5.22
CA SER A 55 3.33 20.97 4.34
C SER A 55 2.39 19.77 4.24
N ALA A 56 1.82 19.31 5.36
CA ALA A 56 0.85 18.21 5.36
C ALA A 56 -0.41 18.55 4.55
N LEU A 57 -0.88 19.78 4.60
CA LEU A 57 -2.00 20.26 3.79
C LEU A 57 -1.65 20.26 2.29
N LEU A 58 -0.48 20.77 1.92
CA LEU A 58 0.00 20.76 0.52
C LEU A 58 0.15 19.34 -0.02
N VAL A 59 0.73 18.44 0.76
CA VAL A 59 0.86 17.02 0.38
C VAL A 59 -0.51 16.38 0.19
N SER A 60 -1.46 16.65 1.07
CA SER A 60 -2.84 16.16 0.95
C SER A 60 -3.58 16.72 -0.27
N GLU A 61 -3.36 17.99 -0.60
CA GLU A 61 -3.90 18.63 -1.81
C GLU A 61 -3.34 17.99 -3.08
N VAL A 62 -2.01 17.83 -3.16
CA VAL A 62 -1.33 17.21 -4.30
C VAL A 62 -1.78 15.76 -4.47
N ARG A 63 -1.82 14.97 -3.39
CA ARG A 63 -2.30 13.56 -3.44
C ARG A 63 -3.73 13.49 -3.98
N ARG A 64 -4.64 14.35 -3.51
CA ARG A 64 -6.02 14.40 -4.00
C ARG A 64 -6.09 14.75 -5.48
N ALA A 65 -5.31 15.73 -5.94
CA ALA A 65 -5.25 16.11 -7.35
C ALA A 65 -4.71 14.98 -8.24
N LEU A 66 -3.72 14.21 -7.76
CA LEU A 66 -3.15 13.08 -8.50
C LEU A 66 -4.10 11.88 -8.54
N ILE A 67 -4.74 11.54 -7.42
CA ILE A 67 -5.74 10.46 -7.35
C ILE A 67 -6.92 10.76 -8.27
N SER A 68 -7.51 11.96 -8.16
CA SER A 68 -8.68 12.34 -8.97
C SER A 68 -8.40 12.41 -10.47
N SER A 69 -7.13 12.54 -10.86
CA SER A 69 -6.71 12.57 -12.26
C SER A 69 -6.12 11.25 -12.77
N GLY A 70 -6.10 10.20 -11.95
CA GLY A 70 -5.52 8.90 -12.31
C GLY A 70 -4.00 8.91 -12.47
N ASN A 71 -3.30 9.91 -11.92
CA ASN A 71 -1.83 10.05 -11.99
C ASN A 71 -1.15 9.74 -10.64
N TYR A 72 -1.78 8.92 -9.79
CA TYR A 72 -1.25 8.59 -8.47
C TYR A 72 0.11 7.86 -8.55
N ASP A 73 0.31 7.06 -9.60
CA ASP A 73 1.54 6.31 -9.85
C ASP A 73 2.77 7.22 -9.90
N MET A 74 2.61 8.50 -10.28
CA MET A 74 3.71 9.46 -10.31
C MET A 74 4.39 9.69 -8.96
N ILE A 75 3.69 9.44 -7.84
CA ILE A 75 4.22 9.56 -6.48
C ILE A 75 4.27 8.22 -5.73
N ALA A 76 3.53 7.21 -6.20
CA ALA A 76 3.54 5.87 -5.62
C ALA A 76 4.70 5.00 -6.16
N ASP A 77 4.96 5.11 -7.47
CA ASP A 77 6.07 4.44 -8.15
C ASP A 77 6.68 5.38 -9.21
N PRO A 78 7.45 6.41 -8.80
CA PRO A 78 8.02 7.36 -9.72
C PRO A 78 9.05 6.68 -10.64
N VAL A 79 8.62 6.26 -11.84
CA VAL A 79 9.52 5.87 -12.93
C VAL A 79 10.38 7.09 -13.29
N PHE A 80 11.67 7.04 -12.96
CA PHE A 80 12.56 8.16 -13.20
C PHE A 80 13.00 8.17 -14.67
N VAL A 81 12.56 9.19 -15.42
CA VAL A 81 13.22 9.58 -16.66
C VAL A 81 14.26 10.63 -16.28
N PRO A 82 15.57 10.35 -16.40
CA PRO A 82 16.61 11.29 -16.02
C PRO A 82 16.35 12.67 -16.62
N LEU A 83 16.40 13.67 -15.76
CA LEU A 83 16.24 15.08 -16.08
C LEU A 83 17.63 15.62 -16.37
N ASP A 84 18.09 15.38 -17.59
CA ASP A 84 19.34 15.85 -18.17
C ASP A 84 20.62 15.25 -17.54
N GLY A 85 21.54 14.85 -18.42
CA GLY A 85 22.86 14.37 -18.04
C GLY A 85 23.72 15.49 -17.48
N GLU A 86 24.60 15.09 -16.57
CA GLU A 86 25.59 15.91 -15.85
C GLU A 86 25.03 16.66 -14.62
N ASP A 87 25.46 16.17 -13.45
CA ASP A 87 25.26 16.68 -12.08
C ASP A 87 23.83 16.67 -11.48
N GLY A 88 23.06 15.62 -11.77
CA GLY A 88 21.78 15.37 -11.11
C GLY A 88 21.95 14.75 -9.72
N MET A 89 21.61 15.50 -8.67
CA MET A 89 21.42 15.04 -7.28
C MET A 89 21.10 13.54 -7.20
N GLU A 90 22.02 12.76 -6.64
CA GLU A 90 21.72 11.38 -6.28
C GLU A 90 20.52 11.38 -5.32
N PRO A 91 19.48 10.57 -5.58
CA PRO A 91 18.43 10.39 -4.60
C PRO A 91 19.06 9.86 -3.32
N ALA A 92 18.62 10.35 -2.16
CA ALA A 92 18.73 9.54 -0.96
C ALA A 92 18.02 8.23 -1.27
N SER A 93 18.81 7.18 -1.48
CA SER A 93 18.31 5.84 -1.79
C SER A 93 17.58 5.33 -0.56
N ASN A 94 16.30 5.67 -0.42
CA ASN A 94 15.36 4.88 0.36
C ASN A 94 15.04 3.61 -0.44
N GLU A 95 16.07 2.84 -0.78
CA GLU A 95 15.87 1.41 -0.68
C GLU A 95 15.37 1.18 0.76
N PRO A 96 14.28 0.42 0.97
CA PRO A 96 13.94 0.01 2.31
C PRO A 96 15.23 -0.50 2.94
N ALA A 97 15.56 0.00 4.14
CA ALA A 97 16.79 -0.37 4.81
C ALA A 97 16.87 -1.90 4.76
N MET A 98 18.08 -2.47 4.63
CA MET A 98 18.21 -3.93 4.51
C MET A 98 17.43 -4.65 5.62
N GLU A 99 17.35 -4.03 6.79
CA GLU A 99 16.51 -4.41 7.93
C GLU A 99 15.00 -4.44 7.62
N ASP A 100 14.46 -3.44 6.93
CA ASP A 100 13.06 -3.38 6.49
C ASP A 100 12.75 -4.45 5.44
N LYS A 101 13.67 -4.69 4.50
CA LYS A 101 13.55 -5.78 3.49
C LYS A 101 13.50 -7.14 4.19
N ILE A 102 14.44 -7.40 5.09
CA ILE A 102 14.51 -8.63 5.89
C ILE A 102 13.25 -8.79 6.74
N MET A 103 12.73 -7.71 7.32
CA MET A 103 11.51 -7.74 8.13
C MET A 103 10.26 -8.03 7.28
N ALA A 104 10.16 -7.45 6.08
CA ALA A 104 9.09 -7.76 5.14
C ALA A 104 9.13 -9.22 4.67
N GLU A 105 10.32 -9.76 4.34
CA GLU A 105 10.49 -11.16 3.98
C GLU A 105 10.10 -12.10 5.13
N LYS A 106 10.52 -11.80 6.35
CA LYS A 106 10.12 -12.56 7.55
C LYS A 106 8.61 -12.52 7.78
N PHE A 107 7.99 -11.37 7.54
CA PHE A 107 6.54 -11.23 7.63
C PHE A 107 5.82 -12.07 6.59
N LEU A 108 6.21 -11.98 5.32
CA LEU A 108 5.62 -12.76 4.23
C LEU A 108 5.81 -14.25 4.46
N SER A 109 6.99 -14.68 4.91
CA SER A 109 7.27 -16.08 5.26
C SER A 109 6.40 -16.57 6.44
N ALA A 110 6.21 -15.75 7.47
CA ALA A 110 5.30 -16.08 8.56
C ALA A 110 3.84 -16.17 8.11
N LEU A 111 3.42 -15.27 7.21
CA LEU A 111 2.08 -15.28 6.61
C LEU A 111 1.87 -16.53 5.75
N ALA A 112 2.86 -16.89 4.93
CA ALA A 112 2.90 -18.11 4.12
C ALA A 112 2.61 -19.35 4.97
N LYS A 113 3.39 -19.47 6.05
CA LYS A 113 3.34 -20.58 6.98
C LYS A 113 1.98 -20.63 7.68
N ALA A 114 1.51 -19.49 8.19
CA ALA A 114 0.23 -19.39 8.87
C ALA A 114 -0.95 -19.80 7.97
N LEU A 115 -0.91 -19.42 6.68
CA LEU A 115 -1.91 -19.85 5.69
C LEU A 115 -1.82 -21.34 5.37
N GLY A 116 -0.59 -21.89 5.31
CA GLY A 116 -0.34 -23.32 5.08
C GLY A 116 -0.76 -24.22 6.25
N GLU A 117 -0.79 -23.70 7.47
CA GLU A 117 -1.21 -24.42 8.68
C GLU A 117 -2.73 -24.38 8.93
N LEU A 118 -3.49 -23.69 8.08
CA LEU A 118 -4.95 -23.64 8.21
C LEU A 118 -5.57 -25.01 7.89
N PRO A 119 -6.70 -25.36 8.54
CA PRO A 119 -7.52 -26.49 8.12
C PRO A 119 -7.89 -26.38 6.65
N ALA A 120 -7.93 -27.51 5.94
CA ALA A 120 -8.14 -27.55 4.50
C ALA A 120 -9.41 -26.79 4.03
N LEU A 121 -10.48 -26.84 4.82
CA LEU A 121 -11.71 -26.09 4.55
C LEU A 121 -11.49 -24.58 4.68
N ASP A 122 -10.87 -24.12 5.77
CA ASP A 122 -10.62 -22.71 6.05
C ASP A 122 -9.68 -22.10 4.99
N GLY A 123 -8.58 -22.79 4.65
CA GLY A 123 -7.66 -22.36 3.60
C GLY A 123 -8.32 -22.28 2.22
N ARG A 124 -9.19 -23.26 1.89
CA ARG A 124 -9.97 -23.24 0.65
C ARG A 124 -10.94 -22.07 0.61
N LEU A 125 -11.64 -21.78 1.70
CA LEU A 125 -12.54 -20.64 1.79
C LEU A 125 -11.82 -19.32 1.60
N LEU A 126 -10.64 -19.14 2.21
CA LEU A 126 -9.82 -17.94 1.99
C LEU A 126 -9.41 -17.79 0.52
N ARG A 127 -8.98 -18.87 -0.15
CA ARG A 127 -8.66 -18.81 -1.59
C ARG A 127 -9.86 -18.44 -2.44
N LEU A 128 -11.01 -19.09 -2.23
CA LEU A 128 -12.22 -18.74 -2.99
C LEU A 128 -12.65 -17.28 -2.78
N PHE A 129 -12.50 -16.78 -1.55
CA PHE A 129 -12.89 -15.42 -1.18
C PHE A 129 -11.92 -14.35 -1.72
N PHE A 130 -10.61 -14.54 -1.56
CA PHE A 130 -9.60 -13.52 -1.87
C PHE A 130 -8.98 -13.67 -3.27
N GLU A 131 -8.71 -14.91 -3.69
CA GLU A 131 -8.12 -15.20 -5.00
C GLU A 131 -9.20 -15.37 -6.07
N GLY A 132 -10.23 -16.18 -5.77
CA GLY A 132 -11.38 -16.38 -6.65
C GLY A 132 -12.33 -15.18 -6.72
N LYS A 133 -12.15 -14.19 -5.83
CA LYS A 133 -13.02 -12.99 -5.70
C LYS A 133 -14.51 -13.33 -5.63
N MET A 134 -14.84 -14.50 -5.09
CA MET A 134 -16.22 -14.97 -4.97
C MET A 134 -16.86 -14.35 -3.73
N THR A 135 -18.13 -13.95 -3.87
CA THR A 135 -18.96 -13.56 -2.73
C THR A 135 -19.26 -14.77 -1.83
N ALA A 136 -19.55 -14.52 -0.55
CA ALA A 136 -19.91 -15.59 0.39
C ALA A 136 -21.13 -16.42 -0.09
N LYS A 137 -22.06 -15.79 -0.81
CA LYS A 137 -23.20 -16.45 -1.45
C LYS A 137 -22.77 -17.41 -2.56
N GLU A 138 -21.86 -16.98 -3.43
CA GLU A 138 -21.33 -17.81 -4.51
C GLU A 138 -20.52 -18.99 -3.97
N ILE A 139 -19.74 -18.76 -2.90
CA ILE A 139 -18.96 -19.80 -2.23
C ILE A 139 -19.88 -20.87 -1.62
N ALA A 140 -20.92 -20.47 -0.89
CA ALA A 140 -21.88 -21.41 -0.31
C ALA A 140 -22.59 -22.23 -1.40
N ALA A 141 -22.97 -21.58 -2.52
CA ALA A 141 -23.59 -22.27 -3.66
C ALA A 141 -22.61 -23.23 -4.35
N PHE A 142 -21.34 -22.85 -4.49
CA PHE A 142 -20.28 -23.66 -5.08
C PHE A 142 -20.01 -24.92 -4.24
N LEU A 143 -19.84 -24.76 -2.92
CA LEU A 143 -19.56 -25.88 -2.02
C LEU A 143 -20.74 -26.86 -1.94
N LYS A 144 -21.97 -26.33 -1.95
CA LYS A 144 -23.18 -27.15 -2.02
C LYS A 144 -23.23 -28.00 -3.30
N LYS A 145 -22.87 -27.42 -4.45
CA LYS A 145 -22.80 -28.15 -5.72
C LYS A 145 -21.70 -29.19 -5.75
N ALA A 146 -20.57 -28.91 -5.08
CA ALA A 146 -19.43 -29.81 -5.03
C ALA A 146 -19.59 -30.98 -4.02
N GLY A 147 -20.67 -31.01 -3.22
CA GLY A 147 -21.00 -32.16 -2.36
C GLY A 147 -20.16 -32.26 -1.08
N PHE A 148 -19.67 -31.13 -0.54
CA PHE A 148 -18.96 -31.13 0.74
C PHE A 148 -19.95 -31.15 1.92
N ASP A 149 -20.03 -32.26 2.65
CA ASP A 149 -21.00 -32.42 3.75
C ASP A 149 -20.75 -31.48 4.93
N ASP A 150 -19.48 -31.20 5.24
CA ASP A 150 -19.03 -30.30 6.32
C ASP A 150 -18.83 -28.84 5.88
N ALA A 151 -19.20 -28.49 4.64
CA ALA A 151 -19.02 -27.13 4.14
C ALA A 151 -20.12 -26.17 4.63
N PRO A 152 -19.79 -24.86 4.77
CA PRO A 152 -20.78 -23.83 5.07
C PRO A 152 -21.90 -23.80 4.03
N LYS A 153 -23.15 -23.91 4.50
CA LYS A 153 -24.35 -23.99 3.65
C LYS A 153 -25.03 -22.63 3.48
N LYS A 154 -24.72 -21.68 4.37
CA LYS A 154 -25.23 -20.31 4.35
C LYS A 154 -24.09 -19.31 4.23
N GLU A 155 -24.43 -18.13 3.72
CA GLU A 155 -23.52 -17.00 3.60
C GLU A 155 -22.89 -16.59 4.94
N THR A 156 -23.69 -16.60 6.01
CA THR A 156 -23.24 -16.33 7.38
C THR A 156 -22.16 -17.29 7.85
N ASP A 157 -22.26 -18.56 7.46
CA ASP A 157 -21.33 -19.60 7.87
C ASP A 157 -19.99 -19.39 7.15
N VAL A 158 -20.02 -18.99 5.88
CA VAL A 158 -18.81 -18.62 5.12
C VAL A 158 -18.10 -17.46 5.79
N PHE A 159 -18.81 -16.39 6.17
CA PHE A 159 -18.20 -15.26 6.86
C PHE A 159 -17.60 -15.64 8.21
N GLN A 160 -18.28 -16.48 9.00
CA GLN A 160 -17.74 -16.97 10.27
C GLN A 160 -16.46 -17.77 10.09
N HIS A 161 -16.40 -18.65 9.09
CA HIS A 161 -15.20 -19.42 8.78
C HIS A 161 -14.06 -18.52 8.30
N VAL A 162 -14.34 -17.57 7.40
CA VAL A 162 -13.33 -16.62 6.90
C VAL A 162 -12.77 -15.78 8.05
N ASP A 163 -13.63 -15.20 8.91
CA ASP A 163 -13.16 -14.38 10.02
C ASP A 163 -12.40 -15.21 11.07
N LYS A 164 -12.83 -16.46 11.33
CA LYS A 164 -12.10 -17.39 12.20
C LYS A 164 -10.74 -17.74 11.63
N ALA A 165 -10.65 -17.99 10.32
CA ALA A 165 -9.39 -18.28 9.64
C ALA A 165 -8.45 -17.07 9.70
N LEU A 166 -8.95 -15.86 9.42
CA LEU A 166 -8.18 -14.62 9.52
C LEU A 166 -7.66 -14.37 10.94
N LYS A 167 -8.47 -14.64 11.98
CA LYS A 167 -8.02 -14.54 13.37
C LYS A 167 -6.89 -15.52 13.68
N ARG A 168 -6.97 -16.77 13.21
CA ARG A 168 -5.90 -17.75 13.38
C ARG A 168 -4.61 -17.35 12.67
N VAL A 169 -4.73 -16.85 11.44
CA VAL A 169 -3.56 -16.34 10.70
C VAL A 169 -2.95 -15.16 11.44
N LEU A 170 -3.77 -14.22 11.91
CA LEU A 170 -3.31 -13.09 12.70
C LEU A 170 -2.58 -13.54 13.97
N ASP A 171 -3.16 -14.47 14.74
CA ASP A 171 -2.55 -15.01 15.94
C ASP A 171 -1.20 -15.67 15.61
N SER A 172 -1.11 -16.47 14.55
CA SER A 172 0.15 -17.11 14.14
C SER A 172 1.21 -16.09 13.73
N VAL A 173 0.87 -15.10 12.90
CA VAL A 173 1.79 -14.07 12.41
C VAL A 173 2.27 -13.14 13.54
N THR A 174 1.39 -12.79 14.48
CA THR A 174 1.72 -11.96 15.66
C THR A 174 2.64 -12.67 16.65
N HIS A 175 2.58 -14.01 16.73
CA HIS A 175 3.52 -14.79 17.54
C HIS A 175 4.87 -14.98 16.83
N ALA A 176 4.86 -15.09 15.50
CA ALA A 176 6.05 -15.34 14.69
C ALA A 176 6.89 -14.08 14.40
N THR A 177 6.29 -12.88 14.41
CA THR A 177 6.98 -11.65 13.99
C THR A 177 6.71 -10.46 14.92
N PRO A 178 7.72 -9.58 15.15
CA PRO A 178 7.51 -8.33 15.90
C PRO A 178 6.53 -7.39 15.20
N ILE A 179 6.46 -7.42 13.86
CA ILE A 179 5.55 -6.60 13.05
C ILE A 179 4.10 -6.87 13.44
N GLY A 180 3.73 -8.14 13.64
CA GLY A 180 2.35 -8.48 14.00
C GLY A 180 1.91 -7.93 15.36
N ARG A 181 2.81 -7.68 16.31
CA ARG A 181 2.45 -7.21 17.66
C ARG A 181 1.98 -5.75 17.63
N GLY A 182 0.65 -5.57 17.64
CA GLY A 182 0.00 -4.28 17.86
C GLY A 182 -0.28 -3.44 16.60
N THR A 183 0.25 -3.82 15.43
CA THR A 183 -0.01 -3.10 14.17
C THR A 183 -0.90 -3.89 13.20
N LEU A 184 -0.78 -5.22 13.17
CA LEU A 184 -1.59 -6.07 12.30
C LEU A 184 -2.97 -6.32 12.93
N THR A 185 -4.02 -6.08 12.17
CA THR A 185 -5.42 -6.34 12.57
C THR A 185 -6.08 -7.29 11.57
N VAL A 186 -7.21 -7.89 11.92
CA VAL A 186 -8.02 -8.71 10.99
C VAL A 186 -8.39 -7.93 9.73
N ARG A 187 -8.69 -6.63 9.88
CA ARG A 187 -8.96 -5.73 8.75
C ARG A 187 -7.73 -5.52 7.87
N GLY A 188 -6.57 -5.23 8.48
CA GLY A 188 -5.32 -5.07 7.73
C GLY A 188 -4.93 -6.35 7.00
N LEU A 189 -5.09 -7.51 7.63
CA LEU A 189 -4.85 -8.80 6.98
C LEU A 189 -5.81 -9.04 5.80
N ARG A 190 -7.08 -8.68 5.94
CA ARG A 190 -8.08 -8.74 4.86
C ARG A 190 -7.69 -7.84 3.69
N GLU A 191 -7.18 -6.64 3.96
CA GLU A 191 -6.69 -5.71 2.93
C GLU A 191 -5.47 -6.28 2.20
N ILE A 192 -4.48 -6.83 2.92
CA ILE A 192 -3.31 -7.50 2.34
C ILE A 192 -3.74 -8.64 1.42
N LEU A 193 -4.55 -9.58 1.93
CA LEU A 193 -4.99 -10.74 1.14
C LEU A 193 -5.88 -10.37 -0.04
N SER A 194 -6.59 -9.24 0.01
CA SER A 194 -7.36 -8.75 -1.14
C SER A 194 -6.46 -8.21 -2.25
N GLN A 195 -5.24 -7.78 -1.92
CA GLN A 195 -4.26 -7.26 -2.88
C GLN A 195 -3.34 -8.36 -3.42
N THR A 196 -2.92 -9.29 -2.57
CA THR A 196 -1.95 -10.36 -2.92
C THR A 196 -2.61 -11.71 -3.22
N GLY A 197 -3.89 -11.89 -2.88
CA GLY A 197 -4.50 -13.21 -2.84
C GLY A 197 -3.97 -14.08 -1.68
N ALA A 198 -4.66 -15.20 -1.42
CA ALA A 198 -4.27 -16.17 -0.40
C ALA A 198 -3.30 -17.26 -0.91
N GLY A 199 -3.04 -17.29 -2.22
CA GLY A 199 -2.13 -18.24 -2.89
C GLY A 199 -0.70 -17.73 -3.06
N GLU A 200 -0.51 -16.43 -3.35
CA GLU A 200 0.84 -15.87 -3.62
C GLU A 200 1.70 -15.72 -2.36
N ALA A 201 1.11 -15.82 -1.17
CA ALA A 201 1.88 -15.88 0.06
C ALA A 201 2.64 -17.21 0.23
N VAL A 202 2.47 -18.23 -0.62
CA VAL A 202 3.11 -19.57 -0.48
C VAL A 202 4.22 -19.78 -1.54
N ILE A 203 5.07 -18.79 -1.76
CA ILE A 203 6.29 -18.92 -2.58
C ILE A 203 7.53 -18.76 -1.70
#